data_AF-A0A920FNK8-F1
#
_entry.id   AF-A0A920FNK8-F1
#
_cell.length_a   1.000
_cell.length_b   1.000
_cell.length_c   1.000
_cell.angle_alpha   90.00
_cell.angle_beta   90.00
_cell.angle_gamma   90.00
#
_symmetry.space_group_name_H-M   'P 1'
#
loop_
_entity.id
_entity.type
_entity.pdbx_description
1 polymer ?
#
loop_
_entity_poly.entity_id
_entity_poly.type
_entity_poly.pdbx_seq_one_letter_code
_entity_poly.pdbx_strand_id
1 'polypeptide(L)'
;MLAEEEARKFGSTRVALDGKPLGFRKIPEWEEVLDPETSYVHLTSNNTLYGTQWQEYPDTGEVPLVSDSTSDILSRKEDYSRFGLVYAGLQKNLGPSGLALVLVREDLLGLALPQTPKLLDYQLAHEQRSLANTTSVFSIYVTLKMLRWVEKQGGVAVMEQCNREKSNLLYDVLDDSELYKAVADPENRSICNVTFRLDDDEMEKRFLEQSLNEGLYALKGHRDVGGIRASIYNSMPFEGVKALADFMQDFERRET
;
A
#
# COMPACT_ATOMS: atom_id res chain seq x y z
N MET A 1 1.55 -8.84 -13.83
CA MET A 1 0.97 -8.28 -12.59
C MET A 1 -0.53 -8.54 -12.66
N LEU A 2 -1.20 -8.96 -11.57
CA LEU A 2 -2.62 -9.35 -11.63
C LEU A 2 -3.52 -8.28 -12.26
N ALA A 3 -3.31 -7.00 -11.94
CA ALA A 3 -4.06 -5.89 -12.53
C ALA A 3 -3.91 -5.81 -14.06
N GLU A 4 -2.69 -5.97 -14.58
CA GLU A 4 -2.41 -5.97 -16.02
C GLU A 4 -3.04 -7.19 -16.71
N GLU A 5 -2.93 -8.38 -16.10
CA GLU A 5 -3.51 -9.61 -16.62
C GLU A 5 -5.04 -9.53 -16.72
N GLU A 6 -5.70 -8.91 -15.73
CA GLU A 6 -7.14 -8.64 -15.78
C GLU A 6 -7.49 -7.57 -16.82
N ALA A 7 -6.73 -6.47 -16.91
CA ALA A 7 -6.98 -5.39 -17.85
C ALA A 7 -6.89 -5.85 -19.33
N ARG A 8 -6.00 -6.80 -19.64
CA ARG A 8 -5.88 -7.40 -20.99
C ARG A 8 -7.15 -8.08 -21.49
N LYS A 9 -8.09 -8.41 -20.60
CA LYS A 9 -9.41 -8.97 -20.99
C LYS A 9 -10.35 -7.91 -21.56
N PHE A 10 -10.07 -6.62 -21.31
CA PHE A 10 -10.93 -5.49 -21.68
C PHE A 10 -10.30 -4.55 -22.71
N GLY A 11 -8.99 -4.64 -22.94
CA GLY A 11 -8.29 -3.81 -23.92
C GLY A 11 -6.82 -4.16 -24.08
N SER A 12 -6.08 -3.30 -24.79
CA SER A 12 -4.62 -3.39 -24.88
C SER A 12 -3.96 -2.85 -23.61
N THR A 13 -2.83 -3.43 -23.24
CA THR A 13 -2.02 -2.99 -22.10
C THR A 13 -0.57 -2.85 -22.52
N ARG A 14 0.14 -1.86 -21.99
CA ARG A 14 1.60 -1.78 -22.04
C ARG A 14 2.15 -1.47 -20.66
N VAL A 15 3.35 -1.94 -20.37
CA VAL A 15 4.10 -1.54 -19.18
C VAL A 15 4.78 -0.21 -19.48
N ALA A 16 4.39 0.85 -18.76
CA ALA A 16 5.00 2.17 -18.87
C ALA A 16 6.26 2.28 -18.00
N LEU A 17 6.26 1.67 -16.82
CA LEU A 17 7.43 1.58 -15.94
C LEU A 17 7.60 0.15 -15.42
N ASP A 18 8.82 -0.38 -15.49
CA ASP A 18 9.18 -1.68 -14.93
C ASP A 18 10.22 -1.52 -13.82
N GLY A 19 9.82 -1.80 -12.57
CA GLY A 19 10.71 -1.81 -11.41
C GLY A 19 11.59 -3.06 -11.32
N LYS A 20 11.34 -4.10 -12.12
CA LYS A 20 12.05 -5.39 -12.04
C LYS A 20 13.56 -5.27 -12.24
N PRO A 21 14.09 -4.49 -13.21
CA PRO A 21 15.54 -4.31 -13.37
C PRO A 21 16.22 -3.70 -12.14
N LEU A 22 15.48 -2.91 -11.34
CA LEU A 22 15.95 -2.30 -10.09
C LEU A 22 15.65 -3.19 -8.86
N GLY A 23 15.17 -4.42 -9.07
CA GLY A 23 14.75 -5.33 -8.00
C GLY A 23 13.56 -4.81 -7.19
N PHE A 24 12.77 -3.88 -7.76
CA PHE A 24 11.69 -3.16 -7.09
C PHE A 24 12.10 -2.38 -5.83
N ARG A 25 13.41 -2.16 -5.62
CA ARG A 25 13.97 -1.38 -4.50
C ARG A 25 13.78 0.12 -4.69
N LYS A 26 13.73 0.53 -5.96
CA LYS A 26 13.49 1.90 -6.42
C LYS A 26 12.32 1.92 -7.41
N ILE A 27 11.55 2.99 -7.38
CA ILE A 27 10.54 3.31 -8.40
C ILE A 27 11.27 4.00 -9.56
N PRO A 28 11.20 3.47 -10.80
CA PRO A 28 11.85 4.11 -11.95
C PRO A 28 11.35 5.55 -12.18
N GLU A 29 12.20 6.39 -12.74
CA GLU A 29 11.84 7.76 -13.11
C GLU A 29 10.80 7.76 -14.24
N TRP A 30 9.90 8.74 -14.19
CA TRP A 30 8.83 8.88 -15.19
C TRP A 30 9.30 9.76 -16.35
N GLU A 31 9.59 9.14 -17.49
CA GLU A 31 10.00 9.82 -18.74
C GLU A 31 9.07 9.48 -19.92
N GLU A 32 7.94 8.83 -19.63
CA GLU A 32 7.04 8.27 -20.64
C GLU A 32 6.22 9.34 -21.34
N VAL A 33 6.23 9.32 -22.67
CA VAL A 33 5.31 10.10 -23.51
C VAL A 33 4.08 9.25 -23.78
N LEU A 34 2.93 9.65 -23.25
CA LEU A 34 1.68 8.93 -23.41
C LEU A 34 1.03 9.22 -24.76
N ASP A 35 0.42 8.20 -25.35
CA ASP A 35 -0.51 8.38 -26.48
C ASP A 35 -1.77 9.10 -25.94
N PRO A 36 -2.23 10.20 -26.57
CA PRO A 36 -3.47 10.87 -26.17
C PRO A 36 -4.71 9.96 -26.16
N GLU A 37 -4.72 8.85 -26.91
CA GLU A 37 -5.81 7.86 -26.90
C GLU A 37 -5.70 6.84 -25.74
N THR A 38 -4.67 6.95 -24.89
CA THR A 38 -4.50 6.09 -23.70
C THR A 38 -5.68 6.28 -22.76
N SER A 39 -6.38 5.20 -22.42
CA SER A 39 -7.59 5.28 -21.58
C SER A 39 -7.28 5.65 -20.12
N TYR A 40 -6.16 5.17 -19.58
CA TYR A 40 -5.66 5.52 -18.24
C TYR A 40 -4.22 5.02 -18.03
N VAL A 41 -3.55 5.56 -17.01
CA VAL A 41 -2.34 4.98 -16.43
C VAL A 41 -2.70 4.36 -15.07
N HIS A 42 -2.34 3.11 -14.83
CA HIS A 42 -2.53 2.46 -13.52
C HIS A 42 -1.20 2.34 -12.79
N LEU A 43 -1.21 2.66 -11.50
CA LEU A 43 -0.11 2.40 -10.59
C LEU A 43 -0.57 1.83 -9.26
N THR A 44 0.38 1.21 -8.55
CA THR A 44 0.23 0.86 -7.14
C THR A 44 0.98 1.90 -6.31
N SER A 45 0.25 2.72 -5.56
CA SER A 45 0.82 3.81 -4.74
C SER A 45 1.84 3.31 -3.72
N ASN A 46 1.55 2.18 -3.07
CA ASN A 46 2.39 1.56 -2.05
C ASN A 46 2.54 0.04 -2.30
N ASN A 47 3.74 -0.39 -2.67
CA ASN A 47 4.10 -1.79 -2.90
C ASN A 47 4.45 -2.49 -1.59
N THR A 48 3.47 -3.21 -1.03
CA THR A 48 3.63 -3.93 0.24
C THR A 48 4.66 -5.07 0.23
N LEU A 49 5.07 -5.56 -0.95
CA LEU A 49 6.01 -6.70 -1.04
C LEU A 49 7.45 -6.23 -0.86
N TYR A 50 7.78 -5.09 -1.46
CA TYR A 50 9.14 -4.53 -1.47
C TYR A 50 9.30 -3.34 -0.55
N GLY A 51 8.20 -2.82 0.03
CA GLY A 51 8.24 -1.67 0.92
C GLY A 51 8.54 -0.36 0.20
N THR A 52 8.22 -0.30 -1.09
CA THR A 52 8.36 0.91 -1.90
C THR A 52 7.05 1.68 -2.01
N GLN A 53 7.10 3.02 -1.95
CA GLN A 53 5.95 3.90 -2.04
C GLN A 53 6.30 5.11 -2.93
N TRP A 54 5.36 5.48 -3.80
CA TRP A 54 5.44 6.72 -4.58
C TRP A 54 5.45 7.91 -3.63
N GLN A 55 6.51 8.72 -3.64
CA GLN A 55 6.54 9.97 -2.87
C GLN A 55 5.82 11.09 -3.63
N GLU A 56 5.91 11.07 -4.95
CA GLU A 56 5.22 11.96 -5.88
C GLU A 56 4.68 11.12 -7.04
N TYR A 57 3.49 11.43 -7.54
CA TYR A 57 2.89 10.70 -8.66
C TYR A 57 3.32 11.27 -10.01
N PRO A 58 3.40 10.43 -11.06
CA PRO A 58 3.74 10.90 -12.40
C PRO A 58 2.72 11.92 -12.92
N ASP A 59 3.19 12.84 -13.75
CA ASP A 59 2.30 13.71 -14.53
C ASP A 59 1.87 12.96 -15.80
N THR A 60 0.57 12.66 -15.88
CA THR A 60 -0.04 11.95 -17.01
C THR A 60 -0.81 12.89 -17.94
N GLY A 61 -0.72 14.21 -17.73
CA GLY A 61 -1.49 15.20 -18.48
C GLY A 61 -3.00 14.94 -18.37
N GLU A 62 -3.67 14.89 -19.51
CA GLU A 62 -5.12 14.63 -19.59
C GLU A 62 -5.48 13.14 -19.42
N VAL A 63 -4.51 12.24 -19.52
CA VAL A 63 -4.76 10.80 -19.35
C VAL A 63 -5.08 10.51 -17.88
N PRO A 64 -6.23 9.89 -17.55
CA PRO A 64 -6.61 9.62 -16.17
C PRO A 64 -5.59 8.76 -15.43
N LEU A 65 -5.18 9.20 -14.25
CA LEU A 65 -4.37 8.41 -13.33
C LEU A 65 -5.26 7.53 -12.44
N VAL A 66 -4.95 6.23 -12.39
CA VAL A 66 -5.64 5.23 -11.58
C VAL A 66 -4.68 4.69 -10.52
N SER A 67 -5.10 4.69 -9.25
CA SER A 67 -4.26 4.25 -8.15
C SER A 67 -4.89 3.12 -7.34
N ASP A 68 -4.14 2.03 -7.19
CA ASP A 68 -4.32 1.11 -6.07
C ASP A 68 -3.73 1.75 -4.81
N SER A 69 -4.57 2.18 -3.89
CA SER A 69 -4.22 2.76 -2.59
C SER A 69 -4.58 1.86 -1.42
N THR A 70 -4.71 0.55 -1.66
CA THR A 70 -5.17 -0.40 -0.63
C THR A 70 -4.36 -0.30 0.66
N SER A 71 -3.03 -0.16 0.57
CA SER A 71 -2.12 -0.19 1.75
C SER A 71 -1.87 1.14 2.43
N ASP A 72 -2.22 2.25 1.81
CA ASP A 72 -1.83 3.58 2.27
C ASP A 72 -2.96 4.62 2.18
N ILE A 73 -4.18 4.22 1.79
CA ILE A 73 -5.36 5.09 1.90
C ILE A 73 -5.46 5.64 3.33
N LEU A 74 -5.58 6.96 3.47
CA LEU A 74 -5.61 7.68 4.76
C LEU A 74 -4.33 7.56 5.62
N SER A 75 -3.20 7.08 5.09
CA SER A 75 -1.93 7.05 5.85
C SER A 75 -1.17 8.37 5.78
N ARG A 76 -1.39 9.16 4.73
CA ARG A 76 -0.85 10.50 4.50
C ARG A 76 -1.86 11.39 3.80
N LYS A 77 -1.65 12.71 3.83
CA LYS A 77 -2.46 13.63 3.01
C LYS A 77 -2.23 13.36 1.53
N GLU A 78 -3.30 13.40 0.76
CA GLU A 78 -3.27 13.17 -0.67
C GLU A 78 -4.20 14.15 -1.38
N ASP A 79 -3.79 14.61 -2.56
CA ASP A 79 -4.65 15.38 -3.45
C ASP A 79 -5.36 14.44 -4.43
N TYR A 80 -6.53 13.98 -4.01
CA TYR A 80 -7.33 13.06 -4.82
C TYR A 80 -7.88 13.68 -6.11
N SER A 81 -7.81 15.00 -6.30
CA SER A 81 -8.25 15.67 -7.54
C SER A 81 -7.36 15.33 -8.73
N ARG A 82 -6.12 14.90 -8.49
CA ARG A 82 -5.16 14.47 -9.51
C ARG A 82 -5.49 13.10 -10.12
N PHE A 83 -6.39 12.33 -9.51
CA PHE A 83 -6.71 10.98 -9.95
C PHE A 83 -8.03 10.93 -10.71
N GLY A 84 -8.09 10.09 -11.74
CA GLY A 84 -9.36 9.68 -12.33
C GLY A 84 -10.07 8.65 -11.46
N LEU A 85 -9.32 7.70 -10.88
CA LEU A 85 -9.87 6.68 -10.00
C LEU A 85 -8.87 6.27 -8.92
N VAL A 86 -9.33 6.14 -7.69
CA VAL A 86 -8.58 5.51 -6.60
C VAL A 86 -9.40 4.38 -6.02
N TYR A 87 -8.79 3.23 -5.82
CA TYR A 87 -9.44 2.12 -5.12
C TYR A 87 -8.59 1.59 -3.97
N ALA A 88 -9.26 1.09 -2.95
CA ALA A 88 -8.61 0.49 -1.79
C ALA A 88 -9.47 -0.66 -1.25
N GLY A 89 -8.93 -1.87 -1.27
CA GLY A 89 -9.48 -2.95 -0.45
C GLY A 89 -9.40 -2.58 1.03
N LEU A 90 -10.46 -2.85 1.79
CA LEU A 90 -10.54 -2.36 3.17
C LEU A 90 -9.49 -2.99 4.11
N GLN A 91 -9.09 -4.25 3.85
CA GLN A 91 -8.38 -5.15 4.78
C GLN A 91 -6.97 -4.74 5.21
N LYS A 92 -6.42 -3.64 4.71
CA LYS A 92 -5.08 -3.16 5.09
C LYS A 92 -5.19 -2.00 6.06
N ASN A 93 -5.57 -0.82 5.57
CA ASN A 93 -5.51 0.41 6.36
C ASN A 93 -6.87 0.95 6.83
N LEU A 94 -8.00 0.40 6.35
CA LEU A 94 -9.30 1.06 6.44
C LEU A 94 -10.39 0.25 7.18
N GLY A 95 -10.35 -1.08 7.15
CA GLY A 95 -11.41 -1.90 7.73
C GLY A 95 -11.18 -3.41 7.55
N PRO A 96 -12.24 -4.23 7.70
CA PRO A 96 -12.15 -5.68 7.53
C PRO A 96 -12.20 -6.06 6.05
N SER A 97 -11.69 -7.26 5.71
CA SER A 97 -11.79 -7.79 4.35
C SER A 97 -13.24 -7.98 3.87
N GLY A 98 -13.39 -8.03 2.54
CA GLY A 98 -14.67 -8.35 1.88
C GLY A 98 -15.36 -7.21 1.14
N LEU A 99 -14.82 -5.98 1.20
CA LEU A 99 -15.26 -4.85 0.37
C LEU A 99 -14.06 -4.02 -0.09
N ALA A 100 -14.30 -3.13 -1.04
CA ALA A 100 -13.37 -2.09 -1.46
C ALA A 100 -14.06 -0.72 -1.46
N LEU A 101 -13.30 0.32 -1.16
CA LEU A 101 -13.64 1.71 -1.41
C LEU A 101 -13.19 2.06 -2.84
N VAL A 102 -14.02 2.78 -3.58
CA VAL A 102 -13.66 3.37 -4.88
C VAL A 102 -14.03 4.84 -4.86
N LEU A 103 -13.06 5.71 -5.16
CA LEU A 103 -13.23 7.11 -5.50
C LEU A 103 -13.09 7.21 -7.01
N VAL A 104 -14.11 7.69 -7.71
CA VAL A 104 -14.11 7.80 -9.18
C VAL A 104 -14.57 9.19 -9.57
N ARG A 105 -13.86 9.79 -10.53
CA ARG A 105 -14.19 11.10 -11.10
C ARG A 105 -15.48 11.00 -11.91
N GLU A 106 -16.39 11.94 -11.72
CA GLU A 106 -17.76 11.84 -12.26
C GLU A 106 -17.82 11.81 -13.80
N ASP A 107 -16.89 12.45 -14.48
CA ASP A 107 -16.75 12.44 -15.95
C ASP A 107 -16.36 11.06 -16.51
N LEU A 108 -15.87 10.15 -15.67
CA LEU A 108 -15.52 8.78 -16.07
C LEU A 108 -16.69 7.79 -15.89
N LEU A 109 -17.82 8.25 -15.36
CA LEU A 109 -19.02 7.42 -15.22
C LEU A 109 -19.73 7.24 -16.58
N GLY A 110 -20.46 6.14 -16.73
CA GLY A 110 -21.16 5.80 -17.97
C GLY A 110 -20.28 5.25 -19.10
N LEU A 111 -18.97 5.08 -18.85
CA LEU A 111 -18.00 4.55 -19.81
C LEU A 111 -17.77 3.03 -19.68
N ALA A 112 -18.61 2.33 -18.92
CA ALA A 112 -18.48 0.88 -18.75
C ALA A 112 -18.65 0.15 -20.08
N LEU A 113 -17.75 -0.81 -20.35
CA LEU A 113 -17.87 -1.68 -21.53
C LEU A 113 -19.11 -2.59 -21.43
N PRO A 114 -19.74 -2.98 -22.56
CA PRO A 114 -20.96 -3.80 -22.54
C PRO A 114 -20.82 -5.14 -21.79
N GLN A 115 -19.62 -5.72 -21.76
CA GLN A 115 -19.32 -6.96 -21.05
C GLN A 115 -19.06 -6.79 -19.55
N THR A 116 -19.02 -5.56 -19.02
CA THR A 116 -18.80 -5.30 -17.59
C THR A 116 -19.96 -5.88 -16.77
N PRO A 117 -19.69 -6.74 -15.77
CA PRO A 117 -20.74 -7.23 -14.89
C PRO A 117 -21.47 -6.07 -14.21
N LYS A 118 -22.80 -6.16 -14.14
CA LYS A 118 -23.66 -5.08 -13.65
C LYS A 118 -23.26 -4.52 -12.26
N LEU A 119 -22.76 -5.36 -11.36
CA LEU A 119 -22.33 -4.94 -10.02
C LEU A 119 -20.94 -4.27 -9.98
N LEU A 120 -20.19 -4.29 -11.08
CA LEU A 120 -18.92 -3.60 -11.26
C LEU A 120 -19.07 -2.33 -12.12
N ASP A 121 -20.29 -1.98 -12.53
CA ASP A 121 -20.58 -0.74 -13.24
C ASP A 121 -20.65 0.44 -12.24
N TYR A 122 -19.71 1.36 -12.37
CA TYR A 122 -19.63 2.54 -11.50
C TYR A 122 -20.77 3.53 -11.70
N GLN A 123 -21.38 3.62 -12.90
CA GLN A 123 -22.59 4.43 -13.11
C GLN A 123 -23.72 3.90 -12.24
N LEU A 124 -23.96 2.58 -12.29
CA LEU A 124 -24.99 1.96 -11.47
C LEU A 124 -24.68 2.10 -9.98
N ALA A 125 -23.42 1.92 -9.58
CA ALA A 125 -23.00 2.10 -8.19
C ALA A 125 -23.26 3.53 -7.70
N HIS A 126 -23.01 4.54 -8.54
CA HIS A 126 -23.31 5.94 -8.24
C HIS A 126 -24.82 6.19 -8.11
N GLU A 127 -25.61 5.82 -9.12
CA GLU A 127 -27.06 6.02 -9.15
C GLU A 127 -27.79 5.35 -7.99
N GLN A 128 -27.35 4.13 -7.63
CA GLN A 128 -27.94 3.34 -6.55
C GLN A 128 -27.25 3.57 -5.20
N ARG A 129 -26.32 4.53 -5.09
CA ARG A 129 -25.57 4.83 -3.86
C ARG A 129 -24.92 3.59 -3.23
N SER A 130 -24.34 2.74 -4.07
CA SER A 130 -23.72 1.46 -3.73
C SER A 130 -24.68 0.42 -3.12
N LEU A 131 -25.98 0.54 -3.39
CA LEU A 131 -27.04 -0.35 -2.89
C LEU A 131 -27.77 -1.11 -4.02
N ALA A 132 -27.10 -1.33 -5.16
CA ALA A 132 -27.66 -2.09 -6.28
C ALA A 132 -27.96 -3.57 -5.92
N ASN A 133 -27.31 -4.10 -4.89
CA ASN A 133 -27.60 -5.40 -4.26
C ASN A 133 -27.30 -5.34 -2.75
N THR A 134 -27.56 -6.44 -2.04
CA THR A 134 -27.21 -6.57 -0.62
C THR A 134 -25.70 -6.49 -0.44
N THR A 135 -25.23 -5.46 0.26
CA THR A 135 -23.82 -5.24 0.60
C THR A 135 -23.48 -5.72 2.01
N SER A 136 -22.19 -5.85 2.33
CA SER A 136 -21.73 -6.21 3.69
C SER A 136 -21.92 -5.03 4.64
N VAL A 137 -23.09 -4.95 5.27
CA VAL A 137 -23.42 -3.93 6.27
C VAL A 137 -22.43 -3.93 7.43
N PHE A 138 -21.93 -5.11 7.82
CA PHE A 138 -20.91 -5.23 8.86
C PHE A 138 -19.58 -4.57 8.46
N SER A 139 -19.09 -4.84 7.25
CA SER A 139 -17.84 -4.23 6.76
C SER A 139 -17.96 -2.71 6.66
N ILE A 140 -19.12 -2.21 6.20
CA ILE A 140 -19.41 -0.76 6.15
C ILE A 140 -19.43 -0.17 7.57
N TYR A 141 -20.08 -0.83 8.53
CA TYR A 141 -20.14 -0.36 9.91
C TYR A 141 -18.75 -0.28 10.56
N VAL A 142 -17.90 -1.29 10.39
CA VAL A 142 -16.54 -1.26 10.93
C VAL A 142 -15.71 -0.18 10.25
N THR A 143 -15.85 0.01 8.94
CA THR A 143 -15.20 1.10 8.20
C THR A 143 -15.61 2.47 8.75
N LEU A 144 -16.90 2.69 9.02
CA LEU A 144 -17.39 3.90 9.66
C LEU A 144 -16.75 4.13 11.05
N LYS A 145 -16.54 3.06 11.84
CA LYS A 145 -15.84 3.17 13.13
C LYS A 145 -14.38 3.56 12.95
N MET A 146 -13.69 2.99 11.97
CA MET A 146 -12.31 3.35 11.65
C MET A 146 -12.19 4.81 11.21
N LEU A 147 -13.07 5.28 10.32
CA LEU A 147 -13.09 6.68 9.86
C LEU A 147 -13.30 7.66 11.03
N ARG A 148 -14.26 7.38 11.92
CA ARG A 148 -14.50 8.19 13.13
C ARG A 148 -13.32 8.14 14.11
N TRP A 149 -12.64 7.00 14.19
CA TRP A 149 -11.44 6.89 15.02
C TRP A 149 -10.31 7.75 14.45
N VAL A 150 -10.05 7.71 13.15
CA VAL A 150 -9.06 8.57 12.47
C VAL A 150 -9.39 10.05 12.70
N GLU A 151 -10.64 10.45 12.53
CA GLU A 151 -11.10 11.81 12.82
C GLU A 151 -10.81 12.21 14.28
N LYS A 152 -11.11 11.32 15.24
CA LYS A 152 -10.84 11.54 16.66
C LYS A 152 -9.34 11.63 16.99
N GLN A 153 -8.46 10.96 16.24
CA GLN A 153 -7.02 11.09 16.40
C GLN A 153 -6.46 12.44 15.88
N GLY A 154 -7.29 13.29 15.26
CA GLY A 154 -6.86 14.56 14.64
C GLY A 154 -6.82 14.52 13.11
N GLY A 155 -7.36 13.47 12.50
CA GLY A 155 -7.49 13.33 11.05
C GLY A 155 -6.19 12.89 10.37
N VAL A 156 -6.22 12.88 9.03
CA VAL A 156 -5.15 12.34 8.18
C VAL A 156 -3.81 13.06 8.39
N ALA A 157 -3.82 14.36 8.73
CA ALA A 157 -2.60 15.11 9.02
C ALA A 157 -1.82 14.52 10.20
N VAL A 158 -2.52 14.16 11.28
CA VAL A 158 -1.91 13.55 12.46
C VAL A 158 -1.53 12.10 12.18
N MET A 159 -2.34 11.36 11.42
CA MET A 159 -1.96 10.01 10.97
C MET A 159 -0.67 10.02 10.18
N GLU A 160 -0.48 10.99 9.28
CA GLU A 160 0.76 11.15 8.53
C GLU A 160 1.96 11.33 9.44
N GLN A 161 1.87 12.25 10.41
CA GLN A 161 2.93 12.48 11.37
C GLN A 161 3.27 11.20 12.16
N CYS A 162 2.26 10.56 12.75
CA CYS A 162 2.45 9.33 13.52
C CYS A 162 3.04 8.19 12.67
N ASN A 163 2.61 8.06 11.41
CA ASN A 163 3.13 7.03 10.50
C ASN A 163 4.59 7.29 10.14
N ARG A 164 4.98 8.55 9.90
CA ARG A 164 6.38 8.92 9.68
C ARG A 164 7.24 8.69 10.90
N GLU A 165 6.77 9.04 12.10
CA GLU A 165 7.49 8.77 13.36
C GLU A 165 7.74 7.26 13.55
N LYS A 166 6.72 6.43 13.31
CA LYS A 166 6.85 4.96 13.35
C LYS A 166 7.83 4.44 12.31
N SER A 167 7.68 4.83 11.05
CA SER A 167 8.53 4.31 9.98
C SER A 167 9.98 4.73 10.16
N ASN A 168 10.22 5.98 10.54
CA ASN A 168 11.56 6.50 10.79
C ASN A 168 12.25 5.73 11.90
N LEU A 169 11.55 5.43 13.02
CA LEU A 169 12.14 4.63 14.10
C LEU A 169 12.69 3.28 13.61
N LEU A 170 11.97 2.58 12.73
CA LEU A 170 12.47 1.33 12.17
C LEU A 170 13.57 1.56 11.13
N TYR A 171 13.42 2.56 10.26
CA TYR A 171 14.43 2.85 9.25
C TYR A 171 15.76 3.33 9.86
N ASP A 172 15.73 4.07 10.97
CA ASP A 172 16.92 4.48 11.72
C ASP A 172 17.66 3.24 12.23
N VAL A 173 16.95 2.24 12.79
CA VAL A 173 17.56 0.95 13.18
C VAL A 173 18.15 0.23 11.97
N LEU A 174 17.47 0.24 10.82
CA LEU A 174 17.97 -0.42 9.61
C LEU A 174 19.19 0.28 9.00
N ASP A 175 19.26 1.61 9.10
CA ASP A 175 20.34 2.42 8.52
C ASP A 175 21.61 2.36 9.36
N ASP A 176 21.48 2.21 10.67
CA ASP A 176 22.61 2.08 11.62
C ASP A 176 23.09 0.63 11.79
N SER A 177 22.42 -0.34 11.17
CA SER A 177 22.67 -1.78 11.34
C SER A 177 23.70 -2.32 10.35
N GLU A 178 24.53 -3.27 10.80
CA GLU A 178 25.38 -4.09 9.93
C GLU A 178 24.68 -5.41 9.55
N LEU A 179 23.76 -5.89 10.39
CA LEU A 179 23.02 -7.14 10.21
C LEU A 179 21.81 -7.01 9.27
N TYR A 180 21.06 -5.93 9.41
CA TYR A 180 19.81 -5.71 8.68
C TYR A 180 20.05 -4.88 7.42
N LYS A 181 19.38 -5.25 6.32
CA LYS A 181 19.42 -4.50 5.07
C LYS A 181 18.02 -4.14 4.62
N ALA A 182 17.69 -2.85 4.63
CA ALA A 182 16.44 -2.35 4.07
C ALA A 182 16.32 -2.78 2.59
N VAL A 183 15.12 -3.21 2.17
CA VAL A 183 14.89 -3.59 0.77
C VAL A 183 14.73 -2.35 -0.12
N ALA A 184 13.96 -1.37 0.34
CA ALA A 184 13.69 -0.15 -0.42
C ALA A 184 14.80 0.89 -0.24
N ASP A 185 15.17 1.54 -1.35
CA ASP A 185 16.11 2.66 -1.35
C ASP A 185 15.47 3.87 -0.61
N PRO A 186 16.26 4.73 0.08
CA PRO A 186 15.74 5.77 0.97
C PRO A 186 14.63 6.66 0.38
N GLU A 187 14.80 7.07 -0.88
CA GLU A 187 13.87 7.93 -1.62
C GLU A 187 12.51 7.30 -1.95
N ASN A 188 12.36 5.98 -1.81
CA ASN A 188 11.11 5.28 -2.09
C ASN A 188 10.58 4.49 -0.91
N ARG A 189 11.11 4.69 0.30
CA ARG A 189 10.65 3.99 1.50
C ARG A 189 9.17 4.22 1.78
N SER A 190 8.47 3.12 2.06
CA SER A 190 7.08 3.12 2.51
C SER A 190 6.96 3.51 3.98
N ILE A 191 6.01 4.40 4.29
CA ILE A 191 5.65 4.68 5.69
C ILE A 191 4.69 3.63 6.29
N CYS A 192 4.20 2.69 5.48
CA CYS A 192 3.23 1.67 5.88
C CYS A 192 3.83 0.27 5.99
N ASN A 193 4.83 -0.07 5.17
CA ASN A 193 5.39 -1.42 5.07
C ASN A 193 6.91 -1.34 5.00
N VAL A 194 7.56 -1.56 6.14
CA VAL A 194 9.02 -1.59 6.25
C VAL A 194 9.51 -3.02 5.98
N THR A 195 10.34 -3.19 4.97
CA THR A 195 10.86 -4.49 4.51
C THR A 195 12.38 -4.51 4.61
N PHE A 196 12.91 -5.63 5.10
CA PHE A 196 14.35 -5.80 5.27
C PHE A 196 14.77 -7.26 5.19
N ARG A 197 16.07 -7.48 5.04
CA ARG A 197 16.74 -8.78 4.94
C ARG A 197 17.80 -8.93 6.00
N LEU A 198 18.12 -10.18 6.30
CA LEU A 198 19.37 -10.60 6.90
C LEU A 198 20.15 -11.39 5.84
N ASP A 199 21.47 -11.45 5.97
CA ASP A 199 22.33 -12.10 4.97
C ASP A 199 22.27 -13.63 4.96
N ASP A 200 21.65 -14.24 5.97
CA ASP A 200 21.62 -15.68 6.19
C ASP A 200 20.19 -16.18 6.49
N ASP A 201 19.78 -17.24 5.81
CA ASP A 201 18.43 -17.83 5.93
C ASP A 201 18.17 -18.42 7.33
N GLU A 202 19.19 -18.99 7.98
CA GLU A 202 19.05 -19.49 9.36
C GLU A 202 18.92 -18.32 10.34
N MET A 203 19.61 -17.21 10.10
CA MET A 203 19.45 -15.99 10.88
C MET A 203 18.05 -15.37 10.71
N GLU A 204 17.52 -15.32 9.49
CA GLU A 204 16.13 -14.89 9.23
C GLU A 204 15.13 -15.78 9.99
N LYS A 205 15.31 -17.10 9.94
CA LYS A 205 14.47 -18.06 10.67
C LYS A 205 14.53 -17.85 12.18
N ARG A 206 15.74 -17.67 12.74
CA ARG A 206 15.94 -17.39 14.17
C ARG A 206 15.30 -16.07 14.59
N PHE A 207 15.42 -15.02 13.77
CA PHE A 207 14.74 -13.74 14.01
C PHE A 207 13.24 -13.94 14.13
N LEU A 208 12.62 -14.64 13.17
CA LEU A 208 11.18 -14.88 13.15
C LEU A 208 10.70 -15.75 14.32
N GLU A 209 11.48 -16.75 14.73
CA GLU A 209 11.16 -17.59 15.88
C GLU A 209 11.28 -16.81 17.21
N GLN A 210 12.35 -16.03 17.39
CA GLN A 210 12.55 -15.23 18.59
C GLN A 210 11.55 -14.08 18.70
N SER A 211 11.28 -13.36 17.60
CA SER A 211 10.29 -12.28 17.57
C SER A 211 8.90 -12.80 17.95
N LEU A 212 8.54 -13.99 17.45
CA LEU A 212 7.27 -14.63 17.78
C LEU A 212 7.16 -14.97 19.28
N ASN A 213 8.25 -15.45 19.88
CA ASN A 213 8.30 -15.75 21.32
C ASN A 213 8.19 -14.48 22.18
N GLU A 214 8.59 -13.33 21.66
CA GLU A 214 8.43 -12.02 22.29
C GLU A 214 7.07 -11.35 21.99
N GLY A 215 6.18 -12.04 21.28
CA GLY A 215 4.85 -11.52 20.95
C GLY A 215 4.82 -10.58 19.76
N LEU A 216 5.87 -10.55 18.94
CA LEU A 216 5.94 -9.80 17.69
C LEU A 216 5.49 -10.69 16.51
N TYR A 217 4.19 -10.62 16.21
CA TYR A 217 3.54 -11.50 15.25
C TYR A 217 3.66 -11.03 13.79
N ALA A 218 3.54 -11.98 12.86
CA ALA A 218 3.33 -11.75 11.44
C ALA A 218 4.42 -10.92 10.72
N LEU A 219 5.67 -11.03 11.18
CA LEU A 219 6.83 -10.36 10.58
C LEU A 219 7.42 -11.07 9.37
N LYS A 220 7.03 -12.33 9.10
CA LYS A 220 7.53 -13.06 7.93
C LYS A 220 7.13 -12.35 6.65
N GLY A 221 8.13 -12.08 5.80
CA GLY A 221 7.96 -11.48 4.48
C GLY A 221 7.07 -12.30 3.56
N HIS A 222 6.67 -11.69 2.44
CA HIS A 222 5.82 -12.38 1.47
C HIS A 222 6.58 -13.56 0.84
N ARG A 223 5.93 -14.71 0.65
CA ARG A 223 6.59 -15.95 0.18
C ARG A 223 7.40 -15.78 -1.12
N ASP A 224 6.93 -14.92 -2.03
CA ASP A 224 7.55 -14.74 -3.35
C ASP A 224 8.82 -13.87 -3.28
N VAL A 225 9.00 -13.16 -2.17
CA VAL A 225 10.10 -12.22 -1.95
C VAL A 225 11.02 -12.77 -0.84
N GLY A 226 10.47 -13.32 0.25
CA GLY A 226 11.19 -13.71 1.46
C GLY A 226 11.43 -12.52 2.39
N GLY A 227 12.32 -12.66 3.38
CA GLY A 227 12.73 -11.53 4.21
C GLY A 227 11.78 -11.29 5.37
N ILE A 228 11.92 -10.11 5.95
CA ILE A 228 11.07 -9.63 7.04
C ILE A 228 10.30 -8.41 6.58
N ARG A 229 9.04 -8.31 7.02
CA ARG A 229 8.17 -7.17 6.75
C ARG A 229 7.38 -6.78 7.98
N ALA A 230 7.60 -5.55 8.44
CA ALA A 230 6.76 -4.90 9.43
C ALA A 230 5.69 -4.04 8.73
N SER A 231 4.42 -4.41 8.90
CA SER A 231 3.29 -3.60 8.40
C SER A 231 2.75 -2.73 9.52
N ILE A 232 2.99 -1.42 9.42
CA ILE A 232 2.82 -0.43 10.49
C ILE A 232 1.69 0.56 10.16
N TYR A 233 0.57 0.04 9.64
CA TYR A 233 -0.67 0.76 9.29
C TYR A 233 -1.17 1.70 10.39
N ASN A 234 -2.17 2.53 10.09
CA ASN A 234 -2.70 3.56 11.00
C ASN A 234 -3.02 3.03 12.41
N SER A 235 -3.57 1.81 12.50
CA SER A 235 -3.94 1.17 13.76
C SER A 235 -2.77 0.55 14.54
N MET A 236 -1.58 0.45 13.95
CA MET A 236 -0.37 0.01 14.66
C MET A 236 0.12 1.13 15.58
N PRO A 237 0.10 0.94 16.92
CA PRO A 237 0.55 1.96 17.87
C PRO A 237 2.07 2.14 17.82
N PHE A 238 2.54 3.33 18.23
CA PHE A 238 3.97 3.63 18.28
C PHE A 238 4.71 2.66 19.21
N GLU A 239 4.11 2.29 20.33
CA GLU A 239 4.68 1.35 21.30
C GLU A 239 4.95 -0.03 20.70
N GLY A 240 4.10 -0.49 19.77
CA GLY A 240 4.32 -1.76 19.05
C GLY A 240 5.50 -1.68 18.09
N VAL A 241 5.67 -0.54 17.43
CA VAL A 241 6.82 -0.29 16.55
C VAL A 241 8.11 -0.13 17.37
N LYS A 242 8.03 0.54 18.52
CA LYS A 242 9.14 0.65 19.46
C LYS A 242 9.56 -0.71 20.01
N ALA A 243 8.62 -1.57 20.37
CA ALA A 243 8.92 -2.93 20.83
C ALA A 243 9.68 -3.73 19.75
N LEU A 244 9.29 -3.57 18.48
CA LEU A 244 10.02 -4.18 17.36
C LEU A 244 11.43 -3.58 17.20
N ALA A 245 11.57 -2.26 17.26
CA ALA A 245 12.88 -1.59 17.17
C ALA A 245 13.83 -2.03 18.30
N ASP A 246 13.34 -2.07 19.53
CA ASP A 246 14.09 -2.53 20.71
C ASP A 246 14.52 -4.00 20.53
N PHE A 247 13.63 -4.86 20.04
CA PHE A 247 13.93 -6.25 19.71
C PHE A 247 15.00 -6.38 18.63
N MET A 248 14.89 -5.61 17.54
CA MET A 248 15.87 -5.64 16.44
C MET A 248 17.26 -5.26 16.94
N GLN A 249 17.38 -4.16 17.69
CA GLN A 249 18.65 -3.74 18.27
C GLN A 249 19.23 -4.79 19.24
N ASP A 250 18.38 -5.43 20.04
CA ASP A 250 18.82 -6.48 20.97
C ASP A 250 19.23 -7.77 20.26
N PHE A 251 18.48 -8.17 19.25
CA PHE A 251 18.79 -9.34 18.42
C PHE A 251 20.14 -9.14 17.73
N GLU A 252 20.39 -7.99 17.10
CA GLU A 252 21.69 -7.70 16.48
C GLU A 252 22.83 -7.80 17.53
N ARG A 253 22.72 -7.11 18.67
CA ARG A 253 23.73 -7.19 19.75
C ARG A 253 24.03 -8.60 20.27
N ARG A 254 23.07 -9.53 20.20
CA ARG A 254 23.23 -10.91 20.67
C ARG A 254 23.82 -11.83 19.60
N GLU A 255 23.68 -11.47 18.33
CA GLU A 255 24.01 -12.31 17.19
C GLU A 255 25.23 -11.80 16.39
N THR A 256 25.72 -10.58 16.69
CA THR A 256 26.97 -9.97 16.19
C THR A 256 27.96 -9.74 17.32
#